data_AF-A0A9E4KHW8-F1
#
_entry.id   AF-A0A9E4KHW8-F1
#
_cell.length_a   1.000
_cell.length_b   1.000
_cell.length_c   1.000
_cell.angle_alpha   90.00
_cell.angle_beta   90.00
_cell.angle_gamma   90.00
#
_symmetry.space_group_name_H-M   'P 1'
#
loop_
_entity.id
_entity.type
_entity.pdbx_description
1 polymer ?
#
loop_
_entity_poly.entity_id
_entity_poly.type
_entity_poly.pdbx_seq_one_letter_code
_entity_poly.pdbx_strand_id
1 'polypeptide(L)'
;MRVDALRKLPAPAALVTITAACAVEARPDSGAVADATPRKEVIQPEGVTRLPVFSSGVRSGDLIFLSGAIGALPGVEPPTLVEGGIGPEARQAMDNLGAVLEAADAGWDDVVKCTVFLADMADFAAFNEVYAGYFTGDPPARSALAAAGLAFDARVEVECIAAAPTRTARPPVDRSVPTVQEAQQHNVLTAEEEAAGWRLLFDGGTLEGWRRYDGGEMTDGWRVEDGDLVHVGGGFDIIHEEPFADFELSLEWMVEPGGNSGIFYRAALGEDDIFNTAPEMQVLDNAGHADGRNPLTSAGANYALHAPSADFTNPAGEWNSVGITVAGNSVEHRMNGELIVSYELGSPEWRDLVENSKFAEWPRYGKAASGHIGLQDHGDVVRYRNIKVKELR
;
A
#
# COMPACT_ATOMS: atom_id res chain seq x y z
N MET A 1 -44.26 53.84 28.97
CA MET A 1 -45.33 53.67 29.99
C MET A 1 -46.13 52.44 29.62
N ARG A 2 -46.42 51.60 30.62
CA ARG A 2 -47.13 50.30 30.66
C ARG A 2 -48.17 50.03 29.56
N VAL A 3 -48.07 48.89 28.87
CA VAL A 3 -48.80 47.60 29.04
C VAL A 3 -50.32 47.66 28.81
N ASP A 4 -50.80 46.65 28.08
CA ASP A 4 -52.14 46.04 28.06
C ASP A 4 -53.17 46.52 27.03
N ALA A 5 -53.24 45.75 25.93
CA ALA A 5 -54.47 45.56 25.15
C ALA A 5 -54.84 44.07 25.18
N LEU A 6 -55.83 43.74 26.02
CA LEU A 6 -56.46 42.44 26.13
C LEU A 6 -57.57 42.26 25.07
N ARG A 7 -57.57 41.06 24.48
CA ARG A 7 -58.70 40.25 23.98
C ARG A 7 -59.49 40.69 22.73
N LYS A 8 -59.28 39.92 21.65
CA LYS A 8 -60.34 39.20 20.93
C LYS A 8 -59.82 37.80 20.53
N LEU A 9 -60.55 36.75 20.91
CA LEU A 9 -60.33 35.34 20.50
C LEU A 9 -60.92 35.10 19.09
N PRO A 10 -60.31 34.25 18.26
CA PRO A 10 -61.02 33.54 17.20
C PRO A 10 -61.11 32.02 17.45
N ALA A 11 -62.13 31.43 16.81
CA ALA A 11 -62.62 30.06 16.85
C ALA A 11 -61.65 29.01 16.23
N PRO A 12 -61.93 27.69 16.34
CA PRO A 12 -60.94 26.64 16.05
C PRO A 12 -60.83 26.35 14.54
N ALA A 13 -59.59 26.19 14.06
CA ALA A 13 -59.30 25.72 12.71
C ALA A 13 -59.10 24.19 12.70
N ALA A 14 -59.68 23.56 11.67
CA ALA A 14 -59.77 22.12 11.47
C ALA A 14 -58.40 21.45 11.27
N LEU A 15 -58.25 20.26 11.86
CA LEU A 15 -57.11 19.36 11.71
C LEU A 15 -57.25 18.60 10.38
N VAL A 16 -56.34 18.83 9.44
CA VAL A 16 -56.21 18.05 8.20
C VAL A 16 -55.35 16.82 8.51
N THR A 17 -55.95 15.64 8.48
CA THR A 17 -55.23 14.37 8.61
C THR A 17 -54.69 13.98 7.22
N ILE A 18 -53.37 13.98 7.07
CA ILE A 18 -52.70 13.40 5.90
C ILE A 18 -52.54 11.90 6.15
N THR A 19 -53.31 11.08 5.45
CA THR A 19 -53.11 9.62 5.40
C THR A 19 -52.02 9.30 4.37
N ALA A 20 -50.81 8.99 4.83
CA ALA A 20 -49.79 8.37 3.99
C ALA A 20 -50.08 6.86 3.92
N ALA A 21 -50.46 6.37 2.75
CA ALA A 21 -50.56 4.94 2.48
C ALA A 21 -49.16 4.40 2.13
N CYS A 22 -48.50 3.75 3.09
CA CYS A 22 -47.34 2.90 2.80
C CYS A 22 -47.86 1.55 2.28
N ALA A 23 -47.73 1.32 0.98
CA ALA A 23 -47.84 -0.03 0.43
C ALA A 23 -46.59 -0.82 0.86
N VAL A 24 -46.79 -1.80 1.73
CA VAL A 24 -45.77 -2.81 2.05
C VAL A 24 -45.89 -3.90 0.98
N GLU A 25 -44.92 -3.96 0.07
CA GLU A 25 -44.71 -5.18 -0.72
C GLU A 25 -44.01 -6.22 0.14
N ALA A 26 -44.66 -7.36 0.33
CA ALA A 26 -44.09 -8.51 1.01
C ALA A 26 -42.97 -9.11 0.15
N ARG A 27 -41.73 -9.08 0.64
CA ARG A 27 -40.65 -9.93 0.10
C ARG A 27 -40.86 -11.37 0.58
N PRO A 28 -40.64 -12.37 -0.29
CA PRO A 28 -40.76 -13.77 0.11
C PRO A 28 -39.62 -14.16 1.05
N ASP A 29 -39.94 -15.01 2.02
CA ASP A 29 -39.02 -15.66 2.95
C ASP A 29 -37.81 -16.25 2.22
N SER A 30 -36.61 -15.76 2.55
CA SER A 30 -35.37 -16.50 2.34
C SER A 30 -34.75 -16.78 3.70
N GLY A 31 -35.08 -17.95 4.24
CA GLY A 31 -34.26 -18.73 5.18
C GLY A 31 -33.79 -17.99 6.44
N ALA A 32 -34.43 -18.31 7.56
CA ALA A 32 -33.86 -18.09 8.88
C ALA A 32 -32.39 -18.55 8.94
N VAL A 33 -31.47 -17.60 9.08
CA VAL A 33 -30.13 -17.88 9.59
C VAL A 33 -30.17 -17.51 11.07
N ALA A 34 -29.87 -18.51 11.88
CA ALA A 34 -29.96 -18.49 13.32
C ALA A 34 -29.21 -17.29 13.95
N ASP A 35 -29.86 -16.74 14.97
CA ASP A 35 -29.33 -15.97 16.10
C ASP A 35 -27.83 -16.23 16.37
N ALA A 36 -26.97 -15.42 15.78
CA ALA A 36 -25.57 -15.30 16.17
C ALA A 36 -25.47 -14.00 16.97
N THR A 37 -25.64 -14.10 18.28
CA THR A 37 -25.29 -13.05 19.23
C THR A 37 -23.94 -12.45 18.82
N PRO A 38 -23.79 -11.11 18.68
CA PRO A 38 -22.54 -10.51 18.23
C PRO A 38 -21.43 -10.98 19.16
N ARG A 39 -20.56 -11.85 18.64
CA ARG A 39 -19.41 -12.37 19.37
C ARG A 39 -18.27 -11.39 19.17
N LYS A 40 -17.71 -10.93 20.28
CA LYS A 40 -16.44 -10.19 20.32
C LYS A 40 -15.37 -10.95 19.54
N GLU A 41 -14.82 -10.33 18.52
CA GLU A 41 -13.64 -10.78 17.79
C GLU A 41 -12.49 -9.82 18.12
N VAL A 42 -11.34 -10.37 18.51
CA VAL A 42 -10.15 -9.57 18.84
C VAL A 42 -9.34 -9.37 17.57
N ILE A 43 -9.06 -8.12 17.24
CA ILE A 43 -8.16 -7.72 16.15
C ILE A 43 -6.78 -7.52 16.74
N GLN A 44 -5.79 -8.18 16.14
CA GLN A 44 -4.38 -8.11 16.52
C GLN A 44 -3.56 -7.88 15.25
N PRO A 45 -3.00 -6.69 15.05
CA PRO A 45 -2.08 -6.45 13.95
C PRO A 45 -0.84 -7.34 14.07
N GLU A 46 -0.32 -7.78 12.92
CA GLU A 46 0.96 -8.49 12.86
C GLU A 46 2.09 -7.56 13.34
N GLY A 47 3.11 -8.12 13.97
CA GLY A 47 4.25 -7.35 14.51
C GLY A 47 3.95 -6.47 15.74
N VAL A 48 2.68 -6.28 16.12
CA VAL A 48 2.31 -5.49 17.31
C VAL A 48 2.26 -6.39 18.55
N THR A 49 3.05 -6.06 19.56
CA THR A 49 3.08 -6.80 20.83
C THR A 49 1.70 -6.79 21.49
N ARG A 50 1.18 -7.99 21.79
CA ARG A 50 -0.08 -8.12 22.52
C ARG A 50 0.11 -7.72 23.97
N LEU A 51 -0.64 -6.70 24.40
CA LEU A 51 -0.67 -6.29 25.81
C LEU A 51 -1.73 -7.09 26.59
N PRO A 52 -1.48 -7.43 27.87
CA PRO A 52 -2.39 -8.27 28.65
C PRO A 52 -3.65 -7.53 29.13
N VAL A 53 -3.69 -6.20 29.06
CA VAL A 53 -4.72 -5.36 29.68
C VAL A 53 -5.80 -4.88 28.71
N PHE A 54 -5.54 -4.86 27.41
CA PHE A 54 -6.51 -4.51 26.36
C PHE A 54 -6.14 -5.13 25.01
N SER A 55 -7.09 -5.18 24.09
CA SER A 55 -6.89 -5.66 22.71
C SER A 55 -6.59 -4.47 21.78
N SER A 56 -5.75 -4.62 20.76
CA SER A 56 -5.49 -3.52 19.80
C SER A 56 -6.77 -3.04 19.11
N GLY A 57 -7.64 -3.97 18.74
CA GLY A 57 -9.01 -3.67 18.33
C GLY A 57 -9.99 -4.80 18.65
N VAL A 58 -11.28 -4.50 18.54
CA VAL A 58 -12.37 -5.46 18.71
C VAL A 58 -13.42 -5.24 17.65
N ARG A 59 -13.77 -6.28 16.90
CA ARG A 59 -14.97 -6.29 16.06
C ARG A 59 -16.17 -6.83 16.83
N SER A 60 -17.31 -6.15 16.69
CA SER A 60 -18.58 -6.59 17.27
C SER A 60 -19.73 -6.25 16.31
N GLY A 61 -20.15 -7.22 15.52
CA GLY A 61 -21.12 -7.02 14.44
C GLY A 61 -20.51 -6.16 13.33
N ASP A 62 -21.20 -5.07 13.00
CA ASP A 62 -20.85 -4.17 11.90
C ASP A 62 -19.97 -2.98 12.36
N LEU A 63 -19.41 -3.06 13.57
CA LEU A 63 -18.52 -2.04 14.12
C LEU A 63 -17.18 -2.64 14.54
N ILE A 64 -16.13 -1.86 14.33
CA ILE A 64 -14.76 -2.10 14.81
C ILE A 64 -14.45 -1.01 15.83
N PHE A 65 -14.03 -1.43 17.02
CA PHE A 65 -13.60 -0.56 18.11
C PHE A 65 -12.09 -0.66 18.25
N LEU A 66 -11.37 0.42 17.95
CA LEU A 66 -9.92 0.49 18.11
C LEU A 66 -9.59 0.98 19.51
N SER A 67 -8.58 0.37 20.14
CA SER A 67 -8.04 0.92 21.39
C SER A 67 -7.30 2.22 21.13
N GLY A 68 -7.18 3.05 22.18
CA GLY A 68 -6.39 4.27 22.14
C GLY A 68 -4.95 3.99 21.72
N ALA A 69 -4.48 4.75 20.74
CA ALA A 69 -3.12 4.69 20.23
C ALA A 69 -2.39 5.99 20.56
N ILE A 70 -1.20 5.83 21.14
CA ILE A 70 -0.22 6.90 21.33
C ILE A 70 0.86 6.80 20.25
N GLY A 71 1.75 7.79 20.17
CA GLY A 71 2.89 7.82 19.26
C GLY A 71 4.02 6.84 19.60
N ALA A 72 3.69 5.63 20.06
CA ALA A 72 4.67 4.60 20.40
C ALA A 72 5.24 3.94 19.13
N LEU A 73 6.54 3.72 19.12
CA LEU A 73 7.24 3.00 18.06
C LEU A 73 6.80 1.51 18.03
N PRO A 74 6.41 0.97 16.86
CA PRO A 74 6.02 -0.42 16.73
C PRO A 74 7.13 -1.39 17.15
N GLY A 75 6.76 -2.49 17.81
CA GLY A 75 7.69 -3.56 18.18
C GLY A 75 8.71 -3.22 19.28
N VAL A 76 8.68 -2.01 19.86
CA VAL A 76 9.62 -1.60 20.92
C VAL A 76 9.06 -1.92 22.31
N GLU A 77 9.82 -2.65 23.12
CA GLU A 77 9.49 -3.00 24.50
C GLU A 77 10.58 -2.54 25.49
N PRO A 78 10.25 -1.72 26.51
CA PRO A 78 8.94 -1.14 26.80
C PRO A 78 8.51 -0.10 25.74
N PRO A 79 7.20 0.20 25.63
CA PRO A 79 6.70 1.20 24.68
C PRO A 79 7.50 2.50 24.78
N THR A 80 8.07 2.92 23.66
CA THR A 80 8.89 4.13 23.53
C THR A 80 8.22 5.06 22.54
N LEU A 81 8.00 6.31 22.95
CA LEU A 81 7.40 7.32 22.08
C LEU A 81 8.40 7.78 21.03
N VAL A 82 7.90 8.06 19.82
CA VAL A 82 8.68 8.71 18.78
C VAL A 82 9.10 10.11 19.25
N GLU A 83 10.35 10.49 18.95
CA GLU A 83 10.85 11.81 19.31
C GLU A 83 10.31 12.92 18.38
N GLY A 84 10.43 14.18 18.82
CA GLY A 84 10.10 15.34 18.00
C GLY A 84 8.77 16.02 18.31
N GLY A 85 8.09 15.59 19.38
CA GLY A 85 6.92 16.26 19.93
C GLY A 85 5.62 15.93 19.20
N ILE A 86 4.64 16.84 19.25
CA ILE A 86 3.26 16.53 18.85
C ILE A 86 3.13 16.05 17.41
N GLY A 87 3.86 16.63 16.44
CA GLY A 87 3.73 16.27 15.03
C GLY A 87 4.08 14.80 14.77
N PRO A 88 5.32 14.38 15.08
CA PRO A 88 5.73 12.97 14.98
C PRO A 88 4.87 12.03 15.84
N GLU A 89 4.58 12.38 17.09
CA GLU A 89 3.75 11.54 17.97
C GLU A 89 2.34 11.35 17.43
N ALA A 90 1.72 12.40 16.87
CA ALA A 90 0.41 12.32 16.24
C ALA A 90 0.43 11.44 15.00
N ARG A 91 1.46 11.56 14.16
CA ARG A 91 1.63 10.73 12.97
C ARG A 91 1.72 9.26 13.35
N GLN A 92 2.64 8.94 14.26
CA GLN A 92 2.81 7.57 14.74
C GLN A 92 1.56 7.01 15.42
N ALA A 93 0.81 7.83 16.19
CA ALA A 93 -0.45 7.42 16.79
C ALA A 93 -1.50 7.06 15.74
N MET A 94 -1.62 7.86 14.68
CA MET A 94 -2.53 7.61 13.56
C MET A 94 -2.08 6.37 12.76
N ASP A 95 -0.79 6.21 12.47
CA ASP A 95 -0.24 5.03 11.78
C ASP A 95 -0.52 3.74 12.56
N ASN A 96 -0.37 3.78 13.89
CA ASN A 96 -0.71 2.67 14.78
C ASN A 96 -2.20 2.28 14.71
N LEU A 97 -3.11 3.25 14.55
CA LEU A 97 -4.53 2.97 14.31
C LEU A 97 -4.76 2.39 12.91
N GLY A 98 -4.04 2.89 11.90
CA GLY A 98 -4.07 2.37 10.53
C GLY A 98 -3.80 0.86 10.49
N ALA A 99 -2.75 0.42 11.19
CA ALA A 99 -2.41 -1.01 11.30
C ALA A 99 -3.54 -1.87 11.93
N VAL A 100 -4.33 -1.29 12.85
CA VAL A 100 -5.49 -1.97 13.44
C VAL A 100 -6.67 -2.01 12.48
N LEU A 101 -6.90 -0.94 11.71
CA LEU A 101 -7.93 -0.92 10.66
C LEU A 101 -7.62 -1.98 9.61
N GLU A 102 -6.38 -2.03 9.13
CA GLU A 102 -5.93 -2.99 8.12
C GLU A 102 -6.10 -4.43 8.61
N ALA A 103 -5.66 -4.73 9.85
CA ALA A 103 -5.88 -6.03 10.47
C ALA A 103 -7.36 -6.41 10.68
N ALA A 104 -8.28 -5.46 10.50
CA ALA A 104 -9.71 -5.64 10.56
C ALA A 104 -10.40 -5.65 9.17
N ASP A 105 -9.62 -5.69 8.09
CA ASP A 105 -10.05 -5.52 6.70
C ASP A 105 -10.75 -4.16 6.44
N ALA A 106 -10.42 -3.12 7.21
CA ALA A 106 -11.01 -1.78 7.10
C ALA A 106 -9.96 -0.71 6.72
N GLY A 107 -10.42 0.42 6.21
CA GLY A 107 -9.58 1.58 5.87
C GLY A 107 -9.99 2.87 6.59
N TRP A 108 -9.30 3.97 6.31
CA TRP A 108 -9.60 5.28 6.89
C TRP A 108 -10.99 5.81 6.50
N ASP A 109 -11.50 5.43 5.34
CA ASP A 109 -12.85 5.79 4.89
C ASP A 109 -13.96 5.06 5.66
N ASP A 110 -13.63 3.94 6.32
CA ASP A 110 -14.56 3.20 7.16
C ASP A 110 -14.66 3.80 8.57
N VAL A 111 -13.74 4.70 8.94
CA VAL A 111 -13.75 5.33 10.26
C VAL A 111 -14.95 6.26 10.38
N VAL A 112 -15.81 6.01 11.37
CA VAL A 112 -17.05 6.78 11.58
C VAL A 112 -16.93 7.78 12.72
N LYS A 113 -16.03 7.53 13.67
CA LYS A 113 -15.85 8.35 14.87
C LYS A 113 -14.41 8.28 15.36
N CYS A 114 -13.80 9.42 15.68
CA CYS A 114 -12.60 9.46 16.51
C CYS A 114 -12.78 10.31 17.78
N THR A 115 -12.07 9.95 18.83
CA THR A 115 -11.88 10.75 20.05
C THR A 115 -10.39 11.01 20.22
N VAL A 116 -10.04 12.28 20.37
CA VAL A 116 -8.66 12.74 20.48
C VAL A 116 -8.43 13.28 21.88
N PHE A 117 -7.39 12.78 22.54
CA PHE A 117 -6.92 13.25 23.83
C PHE A 117 -5.56 13.92 23.63
N LEU A 118 -5.46 15.19 23.99
CA LEU A 118 -4.20 15.95 23.96
C LEU A 118 -3.72 16.19 25.39
N ALA A 119 -2.43 16.01 25.67
CA ALA A 119 -1.86 16.36 26.97
C ALA A 119 -1.88 17.89 27.21
N ASP A 120 -1.75 18.68 26.13
CA ASP A 120 -1.87 20.14 26.16
C ASP A 120 -2.75 20.61 24.98
N MET A 121 -3.72 21.48 25.26
CA MET A 121 -4.58 22.07 24.21
C MET A 121 -3.81 23.03 23.29
N ALA A 122 -2.63 23.49 23.69
CA ALA A 122 -1.75 24.27 22.80
C ALA A 122 -1.33 23.48 21.54
N ASP A 123 -1.28 22.16 21.63
CA ASP A 123 -0.88 21.25 20.56
C ASP A 123 -2.02 20.98 19.54
N PHE A 124 -3.22 21.53 19.77
CA PHE A 124 -4.41 21.27 18.96
C PHE A 124 -4.25 21.60 17.47
N ALA A 125 -3.62 22.74 17.14
CA ALA A 125 -3.43 23.14 15.75
C ALA A 125 -2.47 22.18 15.01
N ALA A 126 -1.32 21.88 15.61
CA ALA A 126 -0.32 20.99 15.04
C ALA A 126 -0.84 19.55 14.88
N PHE A 127 -1.61 19.05 15.85
CA PHE A 127 -2.29 17.76 15.73
C PHE A 127 -3.25 17.75 14.52
N ASN A 128 -4.04 18.81 14.34
CA ASN A 128 -5.02 18.87 13.25
C ASN A 128 -4.38 18.86 11.87
N GLU A 129 -3.19 19.44 11.71
CA GLU A 129 -2.43 19.41 10.45
C GLU A 129 -2.07 17.96 10.06
N VAL A 130 -1.65 17.14 11.03
CA VAL A 130 -1.35 15.73 10.80
C VAL A 130 -2.64 14.93 10.55
N TYR A 131 -3.63 15.09 11.45
CA TYR A 131 -4.89 14.35 11.40
C TYR A 131 -5.63 14.52 10.07
N ALA A 132 -5.65 15.73 9.52
CA ALA A 132 -6.33 16.00 8.24
C ALA A 132 -5.73 15.22 7.07
N GLY A 133 -4.46 14.81 7.15
CA GLY A 133 -3.79 14.06 6.08
C GLY A 133 -4.25 12.61 5.94
N TYR A 134 -4.99 12.05 6.91
CA TYR A 134 -5.42 10.65 6.90
C TYR A 134 -6.80 10.43 6.26
N PHE A 135 -7.55 11.49 5.97
CA PHE A 135 -8.90 11.38 5.41
C PHE A 135 -8.95 12.08 4.06
N THR A 136 -9.21 11.31 3.00
CA THR A 136 -9.30 11.81 1.61
C THR A 136 -10.72 12.29 1.25
N GLY A 137 -11.72 11.88 2.03
CA GLY A 137 -13.13 12.28 1.92
C GLY A 137 -13.65 13.08 3.12
N ASP A 138 -14.93 12.88 3.46
CA ASP A 138 -15.54 13.51 4.64
C ASP A 138 -14.91 12.91 5.92
N PRO A 139 -14.37 13.73 6.84
CA PRO A 139 -13.76 13.21 8.06
C PRO A 139 -14.81 12.62 9.00
N PRO A 140 -14.43 11.66 9.86
CA PRO A 140 -15.33 11.07 10.83
C PRO A 140 -15.88 12.11 11.81
N ALA A 141 -16.99 11.77 12.47
CA ALA A 141 -17.43 12.53 13.63
C ALA A 141 -16.27 12.59 14.65
N ARG A 142 -16.04 13.74 15.29
CA ARG A 142 -14.85 13.92 16.14
C ARG A 142 -15.12 14.67 17.43
N SER A 143 -14.43 14.26 18.48
CA SER A 143 -14.32 14.98 19.75
C SER A 143 -12.84 15.12 20.06
N ALA A 144 -12.43 16.30 20.53
CA ALA A 144 -11.06 16.55 20.96
C ALA A 144 -11.08 17.21 22.33
N LEU A 145 -10.29 16.70 23.27
CA LEU A 145 -10.24 17.18 24.63
C LEU A 145 -8.80 17.21 25.17
N ALA A 146 -8.56 18.09 26.13
CA ALA A 146 -7.33 18.08 26.91
C ALA A 146 -7.46 17.07 28.06
N ALA A 147 -6.50 16.17 28.18
CA ALA A 147 -6.36 15.25 29.30
C ALA A 147 -5.38 15.83 30.34
N ALA A 148 -5.53 15.46 31.61
CA ALA A 148 -4.58 15.86 32.66
C ALA A 148 -3.20 15.19 32.54
N GLY A 149 -3.11 14.15 31.71
CA GLY A 149 -1.91 13.37 31.41
C GLY A 149 -2.29 12.11 30.62
N LEU A 150 -1.34 11.59 29.85
CA LEU A 150 -1.51 10.39 29.03
C LEU A 150 -0.46 9.33 29.41
N ALA A 151 -0.69 8.09 28.99
CA ALA A 151 0.25 7.00 29.25
C ALA A 151 1.63 7.32 28.66
N PHE A 152 2.70 6.91 29.36
CA PHE A 152 4.10 7.13 28.95
C PHE A 152 4.48 8.60 28.71
N ASP A 153 3.72 9.55 29.28
CA ASP A 153 3.89 11.00 29.06
C ASP A 153 3.68 11.42 27.59
N ALA A 154 2.84 10.66 26.86
CA ALA A 154 2.49 10.98 25.49
C ALA A 154 1.81 12.35 25.37
N ARG A 155 2.02 13.00 24.23
CA ARG A 155 1.34 14.27 23.90
C ARG A 155 -0.05 14.07 23.35
N VAL A 156 -0.29 12.92 22.74
CA VAL A 156 -1.56 12.58 22.11
C VAL A 156 -1.89 11.10 22.23
N GLU A 157 -3.18 10.83 22.43
CA GLU A 157 -3.80 9.52 22.29
C GLU A 157 -5.04 9.66 21.41
N VAL A 158 -5.21 8.76 20.45
CA VAL A 158 -6.37 8.75 19.55
C VAL A 158 -7.05 7.38 19.60
N GLU A 159 -8.36 7.36 19.80
CA GLU A 159 -9.19 6.17 19.59
C GLU A 159 -10.14 6.42 18.43
N CYS A 160 -10.48 5.36 17.70
CA CYS A 160 -11.46 5.43 16.62
C CYS A 160 -12.43 4.24 16.63
N ILE A 161 -13.59 4.46 16.04
CA ILE A 161 -14.60 3.45 15.74
C ILE A 161 -14.78 3.47 14.22
N ALA A 162 -14.76 2.29 13.61
CA ALA A 162 -14.99 2.12 12.17
C ALA A 162 -16.21 1.22 11.90
N ALA A 163 -16.83 1.40 10.74
CA ALA A 163 -17.77 0.45 10.19
C ALA A 163 -17.00 -0.78 9.71
N ALA A 164 -17.52 -1.96 10.02
CA ALA A 164 -16.90 -3.20 9.57
C ALA A 164 -17.43 -3.55 8.17
N PRO A 165 -16.57 -3.85 7.17
CA PRO A 165 -17.04 -4.27 5.87
C PRO A 165 -17.94 -5.52 5.97
N THR A 166 -19.02 -5.54 5.19
CA THR A 166 -19.99 -6.63 5.21
C THR A 166 -19.33 -7.90 4.69
N ARG A 167 -19.07 -8.88 5.55
CA ARG A 167 -18.50 -10.16 5.13
C ARG A 167 -19.59 -10.92 4.37
N THR A 168 -19.51 -11.01 3.04
CA THR A 168 -20.32 -11.99 2.32
C THR A 168 -19.99 -13.37 2.87
N ALA A 169 -21.03 -14.12 3.23
CA ALA A 169 -20.89 -15.36 4.00
C ALA A 169 -20.06 -16.40 3.24
N ARG A 170 -18.80 -16.58 3.65
CA ARG A 170 -18.00 -17.76 3.31
C ARG A 170 -18.68 -19.00 3.93
N PRO A 171 -18.85 -20.12 3.20
CA PRO A 171 -19.50 -21.33 3.72
C PRO A 171 -18.75 -21.88 4.94
N PRO A 172 -19.46 -22.59 5.86
CA PRO A 172 -18.88 -23.00 7.13
C PRO A 172 -17.76 -24.01 6.90
N VAL A 173 -16.56 -23.65 7.38
CA VAL A 173 -15.41 -24.56 7.41
C VAL A 173 -15.65 -25.55 8.56
N ASP A 174 -15.64 -26.84 8.20
CA ASP A 174 -15.60 -27.96 9.14
C ASP A 174 -14.40 -27.77 10.10
N ARG A 175 -14.66 -27.81 11.41
CA ARG A 175 -13.65 -27.60 12.47
C ARG A 175 -12.91 -28.88 12.82
N SER A 176 -12.60 -29.71 11.84
CA SER A 176 -11.50 -30.65 11.95
C SER A 176 -10.21 -29.85 11.74
N VAL A 177 -9.40 -29.72 12.80
CA VAL A 177 -8.15 -28.95 12.81
C VAL A 177 -7.27 -29.37 11.62
N PRO A 178 -7.00 -28.48 10.64
CA PRO A 178 -5.92 -28.70 9.71
C PRO A 178 -4.64 -28.24 10.41
N THR A 179 -3.81 -29.20 10.77
CA THR A 179 -2.37 -28.99 10.93
C THR A 179 -1.84 -28.18 9.74
N VAL A 180 -1.14 -27.08 10.02
CA VAL A 180 -0.35 -26.26 9.09
C VAL A 180 -1.12 -25.88 7.83
N GLN A 181 -1.71 -24.69 7.82
CA GLN A 181 -2.13 -24.07 6.57
C GLN A 181 -0.87 -23.92 5.72
N GLU A 182 -0.75 -24.70 4.63
CA GLU A 182 0.33 -24.55 3.65
C GLU A 182 0.35 -23.07 3.24
N ALA A 183 1.43 -22.37 3.62
CA ALA A 183 1.73 -21.08 3.04
C ALA A 183 1.67 -21.25 1.53
N GLN A 184 0.94 -20.39 0.84
CA GLN A 184 0.98 -20.39 -0.62
C GLN A 184 2.45 -20.21 -1.02
N GLN A 185 3.04 -21.25 -1.60
CA GLN A 185 4.42 -21.22 -2.04
C GLN A 185 4.52 -20.16 -3.14
N HIS A 186 5.33 -19.12 -2.91
CA HIS A 186 5.62 -18.12 -3.94
C HIS A 186 6.45 -18.76 -5.08
N ASN A 187 6.47 -18.10 -6.23
CA ASN A 187 7.04 -18.58 -7.50
C ASN A 187 6.31 -19.78 -8.11
N VAL A 188 4.98 -19.79 -8.00
CA VAL A 188 4.11 -20.76 -8.67
C VAL A 188 3.05 -19.99 -9.45
N LEU A 189 2.76 -20.45 -10.67
CA LEU A 189 1.64 -19.93 -11.44
C LEU A 189 0.34 -20.56 -10.94
N THR A 190 -0.69 -19.74 -10.81
CA THR A 190 -2.06 -20.24 -10.68
C THR A 190 -2.53 -20.83 -12.00
N ALA A 191 -3.55 -21.69 -11.95
CA ALA A 191 -4.16 -22.25 -13.16
C ALA A 191 -4.71 -21.15 -14.08
N GLU A 192 -5.22 -20.06 -13.49
CA GLU A 192 -5.69 -18.88 -14.21
C GLU A 192 -4.54 -18.14 -14.91
N GLU A 193 -3.40 -17.98 -14.24
CA GLU A 193 -2.20 -17.36 -14.82
C GLU A 193 -1.66 -18.19 -15.98
N GLU A 194 -1.54 -19.51 -15.81
CA GLU A 194 -1.13 -20.42 -16.89
C GLU A 194 -2.09 -20.33 -18.09
N ALA A 195 -3.40 -20.36 -17.83
CA ALA A 195 -4.42 -20.26 -18.88
C ALA A 195 -4.40 -18.90 -19.59
N ALA A 196 -4.03 -17.83 -18.88
CA ALA A 196 -3.86 -16.49 -19.43
C ALA A 196 -2.51 -16.30 -20.16
N GLY A 197 -1.63 -17.31 -20.17
CA GLY A 197 -0.36 -17.29 -20.90
C GLY A 197 0.80 -16.68 -20.13
N TRP A 198 0.70 -16.54 -18.80
CA TRP A 198 1.84 -16.17 -17.97
C TRP A 198 2.86 -17.31 -17.89
N ARG A 199 4.12 -16.93 -17.77
CA ARG A 199 5.24 -17.84 -17.47
C ARG A 199 6.12 -17.25 -16.38
N LEU A 200 6.75 -18.12 -15.59
CA LEU A 200 7.75 -17.70 -14.62
C LEU A 200 9.06 -17.33 -15.34
N LEU A 201 9.67 -16.25 -14.88
CA LEU A 201 11.08 -15.93 -15.15
C LEU A 201 11.98 -16.35 -14.00
N PHE A 202 11.41 -16.69 -12.85
CA PHE A 202 12.13 -17.17 -11.68
C PHE A 202 11.32 -18.25 -10.97
N ASP A 203 11.96 -19.40 -10.72
CA ASP A 203 11.33 -20.60 -10.17
C ASP A 203 11.39 -20.69 -8.63
N GLY A 204 12.10 -19.76 -7.98
CA GLY A 204 12.34 -19.78 -6.54
C GLY A 204 13.45 -20.74 -6.09
N GLY A 205 14.14 -21.43 -7.00
CA GLY A 205 15.12 -22.47 -6.68
C GLY A 205 16.48 -22.25 -7.32
N THR A 206 16.54 -21.65 -8.51
CA THR A 206 17.77 -21.49 -9.28
C THR A 206 17.85 -20.12 -9.95
N LEU A 207 19.06 -19.74 -10.39
CA LEU A 207 19.28 -18.58 -11.25
C LEU A 207 19.21 -18.96 -12.74
N GLU A 208 18.58 -20.09 -13.09
CA GLU A 208 18.42 -20.50 -14.48
C GLU A 208 17.66 -19.43 -15.27
N GLY A 209 18.14 -19.11 -16.47
CA GLY A 209 17.61 -18.04 -17.30
C GLY A 209 18.09 -16.63 -16.92
N TRP A 210 18.82 -16.46 -15.81
CA TRP A 210 19.45 -15.20 -15.43
C TRP A 210 20.96 -15.22 -15.64
N ARG A 211 21.49 -14.12 -16.16
CA ARG A 211 22.93 -13.90 -16.32
C ARG A 211 23.28 -12.44 -16.11
N ARG A 212 24.56 -12.15 -15.91
CA ARG A 212 25.03 -10.76 -15.91
C ARG A 212 24.78 -10.09 -17.25
N TYR A 213 24.44 -8.80 -17.19
CA TYR A 213 24.28 -7.96 -18.37
C TYR A 213 25.54 -7.96 -19.24
N ASP A 214 26.71 -7.75 -18.61
CA ASP A 214 28.03 -7.66 -19.25
C ASP A 214 28.57 -8.99 -19.82
N GLY A 215 27.86 -10.10 -19.61
CA GLY A 215 28.26 -11.42 -20.08
C GLY A 215 29.35 -12.10 -19.25
N GLY A 216 29.71 -11.54 -18.09
CA GLY A 216 30.59 -12.19 -17.13
C GLY A 216 29.96 -13.39 -16.43
N GLU A 217 30.76 -14.09 -15.62
CA GLU A 217 30.27 -15.18 -14.77
C GLU A 217 29.48 -14.63 -13.58
N MET A 218 28.37 -15.29 -13.25
CA MET A 218 27.58 -14.99 -12.06
C MET A 218 28.43 -15.19 -10.79
N THR A 219 28.30 -14.26 -9.85
CA THR A 219 28.95 -14.29 -8.54
C THR A 219 27.90 -14.39 -7.43
N ASP A 220 28.35 -14.58 -6.19
CA ASP A 220 27.46 -14.72 -5.01
C ASP A 220 26.69 -13.44 -4.63
N GLY A 221 26.91 -12.32 -5.33
CA GLY A 221 26.17 -11.07 -5.13
C GLY A 221 24.68 -11.21 -5.47
N TRP A 222 24.34 -12.14 -6.36
CA TRP A 222 22.96 -12.58 -6.62
C TRP A 222 22.80 -14.05 -6.26
N ARG A 223 21.78 -14.39 -5.49
CA ARG A 223 21.54 -15.75 -5.02
C ARG A 223 20.07 -16.02 -4.71
N VAL A 224 19.76 -17.29 -4.53
CA VAL A 224 18.44 -17.72 -4.07
C VAL A 224 18.47 -17.89 -2.55
N GLU A 225 17.55 -17.24 -1.84
CA GLU A 225 17.34 -17.41 -0.39
C GLU A 225 15.84 -17.50 -0.09
N ASP A 226 15.40 -18.55 0.61
CA ASP A 226 14.01 -18.71 1.03
C ASP A 226 12.96 -18.60 -0.09
N GLY A 227 13.37 -18.96 -1.31
CA GLY A 227 12.52 -18.84 -2.50
C GLY A 227 12.60 -17.48 -3.19
N ASP A 228 13.41 -16.54 -2.71
CA ASP A 228 13.55 -15.21 -3.30
C ASP A 228 14.85 -15.12 -4.11
N LEU A 229 14.82 -14.32 -5.18
CA LEU A 229 16.01 -13.85 -5.87
C LEU A 229 16.55 -12.63 -5.13
N VAL A 230 17.71 -12.77 -4.48
CA VAL A 230 18.25 -11.77 -3.57
C VAL A 230 19.56 -11.22 -4.08
N HIS A 231 19.66 -9.89 -4.12
CA HIS A 231 20.93 -9.19 -4.21
C HIS A 231 21.46 -8.89 -2.81
N VAL A 232 22.74 -9.16 -2.55
CA VAL A 232 23.36 -8.98 -1.21
C VAL A 232 24.63 -8.13 -1.22
N GLY A 233 24.87 -7.40 -2.31
CA GLY A 233 26.04 -6.53 -2.50
C GLY A 233 27.21 -7.21 -3.24
N GLY A 234 28.02 -6.40 -3.92
CA GLY A 234 29.20 -6.87 -4.67
C GLY A 234 28.87 -7.62 -5.97
N GLY A 235 27.75 -7.24 -6.61
CA GLY A 235 27.24 -7.86 -7.83
C GLY A 235 27.45 -7.01 -9.08
N PHE A 236 26.51 -7.20 -10.01
CA PHE A 236 26.38 -6.53 -11.31
C PHE A 236 24.90 -6.55 -11.68
N ASP A 237 24.49 -5.69 -12.60
CA ASP A 237 23.15 -5.80 -13.19
C ASP A 237 22.98 -7.17 -13.86
N ILE A 238 21.85 -7.81 -13.59
CA ILE A 238 21.49 -9.08 -14.21
C ILE A 238 20.33 -8.90 -15.17
N ILE A 239 20.26 -9.77 -16.16
CA ILE A 239 19.18 -9.83 -17.14
C ILE A 239 18.68 -11.25 -17.30
N HIS A 240 17.40 -11.38 -17.61
CA HIS A 240 16.88 -12.62 -18.14
C HIS A 240 17.39 -12.82 -19.58
N GLU A 241 17.82 -14.04 -19.93
CA GLU A 241 18.50 -14.35 -21.19
C GLU A 241 17.64 -14.10 -22.43
N GLU A 242 16.31 -14.21 -22.28
CA GLU A 242 15.37 -14.02 -23.37
C GLU A 242 14.98 -12.53 -23.55
N PRO A 243 14.96 -12.01 -24.79
CA PRO A 243 14.46 -10.68 -25.07
C PRO A 243 12.95 -10.66 -25.32
N PHE A 244 12.30 -9.57 -24.93
CA PHE A 244 10.85 -9.34 -25.07
C PHE A 244 10.59 -8.07 -25.86
N ALA A 245 9.56 -8.09 -26.72
CA ALA A 245 9.09 -6.91 -27.44
C ALA A 245 7.92 -6.29 -26.69
N ASP A 246 6.74 -6.90 -26.79
CA ASP A 246 5.50 -6.48 -26.14
C ASP A 246 5.14 -7.50 -25.06
N PHE A 247 4.94 -7.05 -23.82
CA PHE A 247 4.76 -7.92 -22.67
C PHE A 247 4.06 -7.21 -21.51
N GLU A 248 3.46 -8.01 -20.62
CA GLU A 248 3.18 -7.65 -19.24
C GLU A 248 4.17 -8.38 -18.33
N LEU A 249 4.86 -7.65 -17.47
CA LEU A 249 5.72 -8.16 -16.41
C LEU A 249 5.00 -7.93 -15.08
N SER A 250 4.98 -8.94 -14.23
CA SER A 250 4.54 -8.83 -12.83
C SER A 250 5.62 -9.41 -11.95
N LEU A 251 5.95 -8.73 -10.86
CA LEU A 251 6.87 -9.22 -9.85
C LEU A 251 6.59 -8.56 -8.50
N GLU A 252 7.14 -9.14 -7.44
CA GLU A 252 7.20 -8.52 -6.13
C GLU A 252 8.64 -8.17 -5.78
N TRP A 253 8.84 -7.04 -5.08
CA TRP A 253 10.13 -6.62 -4.56
C TRP A 253 10.03 -6.19 -3.10
N MET A 254 11.14 -6.33 -2.37
CA MET A 254 11.33 -5.82 -1.00
C MET A 254 12.75 -5.30 -0.88
N VAL A 255 12.92 -4.15 -0.24
CA VAL A 255 14.22 -3.55 0.06
C VAL A 255 14.42 -3.45 1.57
N GLU A 256 15.67 -3.45 2.01
CA GLU A 256 16.03 -3.03 3.37
C GLU A 256 15.89 -1.50 3.53
N PRO A 257 15.87 -0.96 4.77
CA PRO A 257 15.83 0.48 4.99
C PRO A 257 16.96 1.22 4.27
N GLY A 258 16.57 2.20 3.46
CA GLY A 258 17.46 2.97 2.59
C GLY A 258 17.89 2.26 1.30
N GLY A 259 17.35 1.08 0.99
CA GLY A 259 17.77 0.30 -0.17
C GLY A 259 17.36 0.91 -1.51
N ASN A 260 18.21 0.68 -2.52
CA ASN A 260 18.05 1.15 -3.89
C ASN A 260 18.32 0.01 -4.89
N SER A 261 17.50 -0.10 -5.92
CA SER A 261 17.67 -1.00 -7.06
C SER A 261 16.75 -0.52 -8.20
N GLY A 262 16.55 -1.32 -9.24
CA GLY A 262 15.76 -0.95 -10.39
C GLY A 262 15.34 -2.14 -11.24
N ILE A 263 14.23 -1.99 -11.94
CA ILE A 263 13.72 -2.97 -12.90
C ILE A 263 13.87 -2.37 -14.30
N PHE A 264 14.79 -2.93 -15.07
CA PHE A 264 15.02 -2.54 -16.46
C PHE A 264 14.18 -3.36 -17.41
N TYR A 265 13.81 -2.76 -18.54
CA TYR A 265 13.15 -3.47 -19.62
C TYR A 265 13.58 -2.96 -20.99
N ARG A 266 13.41 -3.83 -22.00
CA ARG A 266 13.92 -3.61 -23.36
C ARG A 266 15.41 -3.24 -23.36
N ALA A 267 16.19 -3.78 -22.43
CA ALA A 267 17.62 -3.58 -22.36
C ALA A 267 18.30 -4.14 -23.61
N ALA A 268 19.05 -3.30 -24.31
CA ALA A 268 19.84 -3.72 -25.45
C ALA A 268 21.28 -4.03 -25.00
N LEU A 269 21.87 -5.06 -25.59
CA LEU A 269 23.24 -5.44 -25.30
C LEU A 269 24.26 -4.55 -26.04
N GLY A 270 25.50 -4.59 -25.55
CA GLY A 270 26.66 -4.01 -26.21
C GLY A 270 26.97 -2.57 -25.82
N GLU A 271 26.35 -2.05 -24.75
CA GLU A 271 26.83 -0.85 -24.05
C GLU A 271 27.49 -1.26 -22.73
N ASP A 272 28.24 -0.34 -22.12
CA ASP A 272 28.97 -0.60 -20.86
C ASP A 272 28.01 -0.91 -19.70
N ASP A 273 26.94 -0.12 -19.56
CA ASP A 273 25.95 -0.26 -18.49
C ASP A 273 24.53 -0.43 -19.06
N ILE A 274 23.68 -1.18 -18.35
CA ILE A 274 22.31 -1.48 -18.80
C ILE A 274 21.47 -0.21 -18.99
N PHE A 275 21.64 0.78 -18.10
CA PHE A 275 20.92 2.06 -18.12
C PHE A 275 21.30 2.94 -19.32
N ASN A 276 22.37 2.62 -20.07
CA ASN A 276 22.70 3.31 -21.32
C ASN A 276 21.68 3.01 -22.42
N THR A 277 20.87 1.97 -22.26
CA THR A 277 19.90 1.52 -23.27
C THR A 277 18.48 1.37 -22.73
N ALA A 278 18.33 0.95 -21.47
CA ALA A 278 17.07 0.50 -20.93
C ALA A 278 16.37 1.59 -20.10
N PRO A 279 15.08 1.86 -20.31
CA PRO A 279 14.25 2.51 -19.31
C PRO A 279 14.17 1.67 -18.02
N GLU A 280 13.91 2.35 -16.90
CA GLU A 280 14.00 1.79 -15.55
C GLU A 280 12.75 2.17 -14.75
N MET A 281 12.08 1.17 -14.17
CA MET A 281 11.17 1.39 -13.06
C MET A 281 11.97 1.35 -11.76
N GLN A 282 11.99 2.47 -11.04
CA GLN A 282 12.77 2.62 -9.83
C GLN A 282 12.27 1.71 -8.69
N VAL A 283 13.19 1.06 -7.97
CA VAL A 283 12.92 0.28 -6.74
C VAL A 283 13.67 0.95 -5.60
N LEU A 284 12.94 1.48 -4.60
CA LEU A 284 13.54 2.34 -3.60
C LEU A 284 12.78 2.32 -2.28
N ASP A 285 13.51 2.43 -1.16
CA ASP A 285 12.95 2.97 0.07
C ASP A 285 12.83 4.51 -0.04
N ASN A 286 11.64 5.00 -0.39
CA ASN A 286 11.39 6.44 -0.55
C ASN A 286 11.65 7.24 0.72
N ALA A 287 11.37 6.67 1.90
CA ALA A 287 11.51 7.36 3.17
C ALA A 287 12.97 7.37 3.65
N GLY A 288 13.69 6.26 3.44
CA GLY A 288 15.06 6.08 3.90
C GLY A 288 16.15 6.57 2.94
N HIS A 289 15.90 6.59 1.63
CA HIS A 289 16.91 6.95 0.62
C HIS A 289 16.81 8.40 0.15
N ALA A 290 17.95 9.05 -0.12
CA ALA A 290 17.99 10.47 -0.50
C ALA A 290 17.25 10.76 -1.82
N ASP A 291 17.26 9.82 -2.76
CA ASP A 291 16.57 9.94 -4.05
C ASP A 291 15.04 9.92 -3.91
N GLY A 292 14.50 9.41 -2.80
CA GLY A 292 13.06 9.44 -2.50
C GLY A 292 12.51 10.86 -2.29
N ARG A 293 13.39 11.86 -2.09
CA ARG A 293 12.99 13.27 -1.95
C ARG A 293 12.59 13.92 -3.28
N ASN A 294 12.92 13.29 -4.40
CA ASN A 294 12.57 13.77 -5.72
C ASN A 294 11.61 12.77 -6.38
N PRO A 295 10.37 13.17 -6.73
CA PRO A 295 9.41 12.28 -7.37
C PRO A 295 9.91 11.64 -8.68
N LEU A 296 10.87 12.27 -9.38
CA LEU A 296 11.44 11.69 -10.60
C LEU A 296 12.41 10.53 -10.32
N THR A 297 12.85 10.35 -9.07
CA THR A 297 13.81 9.32 -8.66
C THR A 297 13.28 8.44 -7.54
N SER A 298 12.01 8.60 -7.16
CA SER A 298 11.32 7.78 -6.16
C SER A 298 10.83 6.46 -6.77
N ALA A 299 10.51 5.48 -5.92
CA ALA A 299 10.00 4.19 -6.31
C ALA A 299 8.82 4.28 -7.29
N GLY A 300 8.83 3.43 -8.30
CA GLY A 300 7.83 3.38 -9.35
C GLY A 300 7.97 4.41 -10.47
N ALA A 301 8.80 5.44 -10.28
CA ALA A 301 9.13 6.39 -11.35
C ALA A 301 9.70 5.65 -12.57
N ASN A 302 9.43 6.17 -13.76
CA ASN A 302 10.33 5.95 -14.88
C ASN A 302 11.54 6.88 -14.65
N TYR A 303 12.63 6.30 -14.16
CA TYR A 303 13.69 7.02 -13.48
C TYR A 303 14.14 8.26 -14.26
N ALA A 304 14.17 9.41 -13.58
CA ALA A 304 14.54 10.73 -14.08
C ALA A 304 13.69 11.30 -15.24
N LEU A 305 12.60 10.64 -15.65
CA LEU A 305 11.77 11.07 -16.79
C LEU A 305 10.30 11.30 -16.41
N HIS A 306 9.66 10.34 -15.73
CA HIS A 306 8.25 10.47 -15.33
C HIS A 306 8.09 10.07 -13.87
N ALA A 307 7.56 10.99 -13.07
CA ALA A 307 7.24 10.76 -11.67
C ALA A 307 5.98 9.91 -11.54
N PRO A 308 5.86 9.07 -10.49
CA PRO A 308 4.63 8.38 -10.18
C PRO A 308 3.55 9.40 -9.77
N SER A 309 2.29 9.06 -10.00
CA SER A 309 1.14 9.91 -9.65
C SER A 309 1.01 10.16 -8.14
N ALA A 310 1.38 9.17 -7.33
CA ALA A 310 1.52 9.24 -5.88
C ALA A 310 2.45 8.11 -5.39
N ASP A 311 2.79 8.14 -4.11
CA ASP A 311 3.49 7.04 -3.46
C ASP A 311 2.49 5.97 -3.02
N PHE A 312 2.60 4.78 -3.61
CA PHE A 312 1.80 3.61 -3.27
C PHE A 312 2.68 2.48 -2.70
N THR A 313 3.90 2.79 -2.26
CA THR A 313 4.81 1.79 -1.70
C THR A 313 4.42 1.40 -0.27
N ASN A 314 4.62 0.12 0.03
CA ASN A 314 4.75 -0.37 1.39
C ASN A 314 6.15 -0.01 1.92
N PRO A 315 6.33 0.20 3.23
CA PRO A 315 7.61 0.54 3.84
C PRO A 315 8.73 -0.48 3.56
N ALA A 316 9.98 -0.06 3.77
CA ALA A 316 11.11 -0.97 3.72
C ALA A 316 10.93 -2.17 4.68
N GLY A 317 11.31 -3.36 4.24
CA GLY A 317 11.03 -4.62 4.93
C GLY A 317 9.67 -5.25 4.61
N GLU A 318 8.84 -4.60 3.80
CA GLU A 318 7.57 -5.14 3.30
C GLU A 318 7.61 -5.38 1.79
N TRP A 319 6.78 -6.32 1.33
CA TRP A 319 6.69 -6.67 -0.09
C TRP A 319 5.82 -5.67 -0.84
N ASN A 320 6.31 -5.22 -1.99
CA ASN A 320 5.58 -4.41 -2.96
C ASN A 320 5.33 -5.24 -4.20
N SER A 321 4.13 -5.18 -4.76
CA SER A 321 3.77 -5.80 -6.04
C SER A 321 3.81 -4.76 -7.15
N VAL A 322 4.43 -5.09 -8.28
CA VAL A 322 4.49 -4.20 -9.44
C VAL A 322 4.05 -4.88 -10.72
N GLY A 323 3.56 -4.05 -11.64
CA GLY A 323 3.26 -4.43 -13.01
C GLY A 323 3.93 -3.46 -13.99
N ILE A 324 4.58 -3.99 -15.03
CA ILE A 324 5.09 -3.19 -16.15
C ILE A 324 4.48 -3.73 -17.43
N THR A 325 3.66 -2.91 -18.09
CA THR A 325 3.08 -3.26 -19.39
C THR A 325 3.78 -2.49 -20.48
N VAL A 326 4.30 -3.19 -21.48
CA VAL A 326 4.87 -2.61 -22.69
C VAL A 326 4.11 -3.15 -23.89
N ALA A 327 3.36 -2.29 -24.58
CA ALA A 327 2.55 -2.66 -25.75
C ALA A 327 2.86 -1.70 -26.92
N GLY A 328 3.64 -2.17 -27.89
CA GLY A 328 4.21 -1.33 -28.94
C GLY A 328 5.15 -0.28 -28.34
N ASN A 329 4.72 0.98 -28.33
CA ASN A 329 5.45 2.06 -27.67
C ASN A 329 4.79 2.51 -26.36
N SER A 330 3.57 2.05 -26.04
CA SER A 330 2.90 2.41 -24.80
C SER A 330 3.54 1.67 -23.64
N VAL A 331 3.85 2.40 -22.56
CA VAL A 331 4.39 1.84 -21.32
C VAL A 331 3.52 2.27 -20.15
N GLU A 332 3.21 1.34 -19.26
CA GLU A 332 2.54 1.59 -17.99
C GLU A 332 3.32 0.97 -16.84
N HIS A 333 3.46 1.70 -15.72
CA HIS A 333 3.90 1.14 -14.45
C HIS A 333 2.73 1.11 -13.46
N ARG A 334 2.59 -0.02 -12.77
CA ARG A 334 1.68 -0.21 -11.65
C ARG A 334 2.44 -0.53 -10.37
N MET A 335 1.99 0.03 -9.26
CA MET A 335 2.50 -0.23 -7.91
C MET A 335 1.33 -0.59 -7.01
N ASN A 336 1.39 -1.76 -6.36
CA ASN A 336 0.36 -2.27 -5.46
C ASN A 336 -1.07 -2.18 -6.03
N GLY A 337 -1.21 -2.51 -7.31
CA GLY A 337 -2.48 -2.50 -8.05
C GLY A 337 -2.80 -1.19 -8.77
N GLU A 338 -2.19 -0.08 -8.36
CA GLU A 338 -2.50 1.26 -8.87
C GLU A 338 -1.65 1.64 -10.08
N LEU A 339 -2.26 2.26 -11.08
CA LEU A 339 -1.54 2.82 -12.24
C LEU A 339 -0.87 4.14 -11.84
N ILE A 340 0.46 4.17 -11.88
CA ILE A 340 1.24 5.30 -11.36
C ILE A 340 1.99 6.08 -12.43
N VAL A 341 2.35 5.43 -13.55
CA VAL A 341 3.06 6.06 -14.67
C VAL A 341 2.49 5.52 -15.97
N SER A 342 2.29 6.38 -16.97
CA SER A 342 1.94 6.00 -18.34
C SER A 342 2.58 6.97 -19.33
N TYR A 343 3.23 6.46 -20.37
CA TYR A 343 3.89 7.26 -21.40
C TYR A 343 4.07 6.48 -22.71
N GLU A 344 4.49 7.18 -23.77
CA GLU A 344 4.76 6.57 -25.07
C GLU A 344 6.24 6.75 -25.48
N LEU A 345 6.96 5.63 -25.63
CA LEU A 345 8.33 5.59 -26.12
C LEU A 345 8.46 6.23 -27.49
N GLY A 346 9.44 7.13 -27.62
CA GLY A 346 9.72 7.80 -28.88
C GLY A 346 8.68 8.84 -29.30
N SER A 347 7.68 9.17 -28.46
CA SER A 347 6.82 10.34 -28.65
C SER A 347 7.62 11.65 -28.60
N PRO A 348 7.07 12.79 -29.06
CA PRO A 348 7.73 14.09 -28.89
C PRO A 348 8.07 14.39 -27.43
N GLU A 349 7.15 14.15 -26.50
CA GLU A 349 7.38 14.32 -25.05
C GLU A 349 8.54 13.45 -24.54
N TRP A 350 8.55 12.16 -24.91
CA TRP A 350 9.65 11.26 -24.56
C TRP A 350 11.01 11.79 -25.05
N ARG A 351 11.09 12.24 -26.30
CA ARG A 351 12.34 12.75 -26.87
C ARG A 351 12.79 14.01 -26.14
N ASP A 352 11.87 14.92 -25.86
CA ASP A 352 12.15 16.15 -25.13
C ASP A 352 12.65 15.84 -23.70
N LEU A 353 12.03 14.89 -22.99
CA LEU A 353 12.47 14.47 -21.65
C LEU A 353 13.87 13.84 -21.69
N VAL A 354 14.13 12.94 -22.64
CA VAL A 354 15.45 12.30 -22.79
C VAL A 354 16.52 13.34 -23.11
N GLU A 355 16.28 14.25 -24.06
CA GLU A 355 17.23 15.31 -24.44
C GLU A 355 17.55 16.26 -23.28
N ASN A 356 16.62 16.47 -22.36
CA ASN A 356 16.79 17.34 -21.19
C ASN A 356 17.16 16.58 -19.89
N SER A 357 17.58 15.32 -19.99
CA SER A 357 17.98 14.49 -18.86
C SER A 357 19.44 14.04 -18.99
N LYS A 358 19.96 13.31 -18.00
CA LYS A 358 21.27 12.63 -18.10
C LYS A 358 21.33 11.67 -19.31
N PHE A 359 20.18 11.16 -19.77
CA PHE A 359 20.12 10.17 -20.82
C PHE A 359 20.44 10.69 -22.23
N ALA A 360 20.55 12.02 -22.41
CA ALA A 360 21.00 12.61 -23.67
C ALA A 360 22.41 12.16 -24.08
N GLU A 361 23.23 11.72 -23.11
CA GLU A 361 24.58 11.21 -23.35
C GLU A 361 24.62 9.83 -24.01
N TRP A 362 23.51 9.06 -23.97
CA TRP A 362 23.44 7.70 -24.50
C TRP A 362 22.52 7.59 -25.71
N PRO A 363 23.04 7.60 -26.95
CA PRO A 363 22.23 7.66 -28.17
C PRO A 363 21.30 6.46 -28.39
N ARG A 364 21.43 5.37 -27.62
CA ARG A 364 20.60 4.16 -27.72
C ARG A 364 19.54 4.05 -26.62
N TYR A 365 19.52 4.96 -25.65
CA TYR A 365 18.57 4.95 -24.55
C TYR A 365 17.11 4.93 -25.02
N GLY A 366 16.34 3.92 -24.59
CA GLY A 366 14.92 3.75 -24.88
C GLY A 366 14.58 3.52 -26.36
N LYS A 367 15.53 3.10 -27.20
CA LYS A 367 15.32 2.92 -28.65
C LYS A 367 15.11 1.48 -29.10
N ALA A 368 15.33 0.51 -28.22
CA ALA A 368 15.15 -0.89 -28.57
C ALA A 368 13.66 -1.22 -28.74
N ALA A 369 13.28 -1.85 -29.85
CA ALA A 369 11.93 -2.38 -30.05
C ALA A 369 11.70 -3.70 -29.30
N SER A 370 12.80 -4.39 -28.93
CA SER A 370 12.84 -5.59 -28.12
C SER A 370 14.16 -5.65 -27.38
N GLY A 371 14.15 -6.19 -26.16
CA GLY A 371 15.34 -6.35 -25.35
C GLY A 371 15.05 -7.10 -24.05
N HIS A 372 16.04 -7.18 -23.18
CA HIS A 372 15.96 -8.00 -21.98
C HIS A 372 15.25 -7.27 -20.83
N ILE A 373 14.67 -8.06 -19.92
CA ILE A 373 14.27 -7.60 -18.58
C ILE A 373 15.49 -7.72 -17.68
N GLY A 374 15.76 -6.73 -16.85
CA GLY A 374 16.91 -6.71 -15.95
C GLY A 374 16.61 -6.20 -14.55
N LEU A 375 17.48 -6.53 -13.61
CA LEU A 375 17.43 -6.12 -12.21
C LEU A 375 18.77 -5.51 -11.82
N GLN A 376 18.71 -4.36 -11.16
CA GLN A 376 19.89 -3.54 -10.89
C GLN A 376 20.66 -4.00 -9.66
N ASP A 377 21.99 -3.96 -9.73
CA ASP A 377 22.85 -3.84 -8.56
C ASP A 377 23.15 -2.36 -8.28
N HIS A 378 22.69 -1.86 -7.14
CA HIS A 378 23.06 -0.54 -6.62
C HIS A 378 23.75 -0.60 -5.24
N GLY A 379 24.28 -1.77 -4.90
CA GLY A 379 25.03 -2.05 -3.67
C GLY A 379 24.18 -2.47 -2.48
N ASP A 380 22.86 -2.27 -2.54
CA ASP A 380 21.93 -2.53 -1.44
C ASP A 380 21.25 -3.90 -1.53
N VAL A 381 20.77 -4.39 -0.38
CA VAL A 381 20.02 -5.64 -0.32
C VAL A 381 18.61 -5.42 -0.87
N VAL A 382 18.25 -6.23 -1.88
CA VAL A 382 16.91 -6.26 -2.46
C VAL A 382 16.50 -7.71 -2.72
N ARG A 383 15.23 -8.01 -2.50
CA ARG A 383 14.62 -9.32 -2.74
C ARG A 383 13.56 -9.20 -3.82
N TYR A 384 13.50 -10.18 -4.70
CA TYR A 384 12.50 -10.32 -5.74
C TYR A 384 11.86 -11.70 -5.72
N ARG A 385 10.56 -11.78 -6.00
CA ARG A 385 9.86 -13.06 -6.18
C ARG A 385 8.66 -12.90 -7.09
N ASN A 386 8.01 -14.01 -7.41
CA ASN A 386 6.83 -14.04 -8.29
C ASN A 386 7.10 -13.34 -9.64
N ILE A 387 8.33 -13.42 -10.16
CA ILE A 387 8.70 -12.78 -11.42
C ILE A 387 8.06 -13.54 -12.57
N LYS A 388 7.04 -12.96 -13.17
CA LYS A 388 6.19 -13.55 -14.20
C LYS A 388 6.11 -12.63 -15.40
N VAL A 389 6.06 -13.20 -16.60
CA VAL A 389 5.85 -12.43 -17.84
C VAL A 389 4.75 -13.07 -18.68
N LYS A 390 4.01 -12.23 -19.41
CA LYS A 390 3.03 -12.62 -20.42
C LYS A 390 3.29 -11.80 -21.67
N GLU A 391 3.70 -12.45 -22.76
CA GLU A 391 3.90 -11.77 -24.04
C GLU A 391 2.56 -11.32 -24.65
N LEU A 392 2.55 -10.11 -25.19
CA LEU A 392 1.41 -9.54 -25.91
C LEU A 392 1.67 -9.75 -27.40
N ARG A 393 0.72 -10.39 -28.11
CA ARG A 393 0.85 -10.76 -29.53
C ARG A 393 0.28 -9.72 -30.48
#